data_AF-A0A9E3SGK4-F1
#
_entry.id   AF-A0A9E3SGK4-F1
#
_cell.length_a   1.000
_cell.length_b   1.000
_cell.length_c   1.000
_cell.angle_alpha   90.00
_cell.angle_beta   90.00
_cell.angle_gamma   90.00
#
_symmetry.space_group_name_H-M   'P 1'
#
loop_
_entity.id
_entity.type
_entity.pdbx_description
1 polymer ?
#
loop_
_entity_poly.entity_id
_entity_poly.type
_entity_poly.pdbx_seq_one_letter_code
_entity_poly.pdbx_strand_id
1 'polypeptide(L)'
;MNRELIIDSRASEVDIVLLEDKQLVELHKEKTNNNYAVGDVYLGRVKKIMPGLNAAFVDVGYEKDAFLHYLDLGPQIRSLNKYTKLALNGKPAQVTMDNFRLEQDIEKTGKITQVLATGAQILVQIAKEPISTKGPRISSEISFAGRYLVLVPFSSRISISQKIRSSEERNRLKRLIQSIKPNNYGVIIRTVAENKKVAELDADLRALVEKWEKTTQKLHNAKPPEKIISELDRTSAIL
;
A
#
# COMPACT_ATOMS: atom_id res chain seq x y z
N MET A 1 -18.51 -18.56 26.43
CA MET A 1 -17.24 -18.10 25.82
C MET A 1 -17.12 -16.61 26.06
N ASN A 2 -16.30 -16.24 27.04
CA ASN A 2 -15.96 -14.85 27.30
C ASN A 2 -14.63 -14.53 26.61
N ARG A 3 -14.59 -13.51 25.76
CA ARG A 3 -13.40 -13.04 25.04
C ARG A 3 -13.01 -11.67 25.57
N GLU A 4 -11.78 -11.53 26.03
CA GLU A 4 -11.24 -10.26 26.54
C GLU A 4 -10.04 -9.85 25.69
N LEU A 5 -10.01 -8.60 25.22
CA LEU A 5 -8.87 -8.02 24.53
C LEU A 5 -8.21 -7.01 25.47
N ILE A 6 -6.94 -7.23 25.82
CA ILE A 6 -6.15 -6.36 26.69
C ILE A 6 -5.08 -5.70 25.84
N ILE A 7 -4.99 -4.37 25.88
CA ILE A 7 -3.97 -3.59 25.19
C ILE A 7 -3.13 -2.88 26.25
N ASP A 8 -1.85 -3.25 26.37
CA ASP A 8 -0.86 -2.55 27.17
C ASP A 8 0.03 -1.69 26.26
N SER A 9 -0.02 -0.39 26.43
CA SER A 9 0.72 0.57 25.59
C SER A 9 1.85 1.21 26.40
N ARG A 10 3.08 0.88 26.03
CA ARG A 10 4.32 1.44 26.59
C ARG A 10 5.00 2.32 25.54
N ALA A 11 5.89 3.22 25.97
CA ALA A 11 6.56 4.19 25.09
C ALA A 11 7.33 3.55 23.91
N SER A 12 7.78 2.30 24.05
CA SER A 12 8.58 1.58 23.05
C SER A 12 7.95 0.28 22.55
N GLU A 13 6.82 -0.15 23.11
CA GLU A 13 6.16 -1.42 22.78
C GLU A 13 4.65 -1.33 23.04
N VAL A 14 3.84 -1.94 22.17
CA VAL A 14 2.42 -2.20 22.40
C VAL A 14 2.22 -3.71 22.45
N ASP A 15 1.65 -4.19 23.55
CA ASP A 15 1.25 -5.58 23.71
C ASP A 15 -0.27 -5.69 23.53
N ILE A 16 -0.72 -6.56 22.64
CA ILE A 16 -2.13 -6.89 22.41
C ILE A 16 -2.33 -8.35 22.79
N VAL A 17 -3.21 -8.58 23.75
CA VAL A 17 -3.48 -9.89 24.35
C VAL A 17 -4.95 -10.26 24.14
N LEU A 18 -5.19 -11.43 23.55
CA LEU A 18 -6.53 -12.02 23.47
C LEU A 18 -6.64 -13.15 24.49
N LEU A 19 -7.58 -13.02 25.42
CA LEU A 19 -7.94 -14.06 26.38
C LEU A 19 -9.29 -14.69 26.00
N GLU A 20 -9.39 -16.02 26.10
CA GLU A 20 -10.66 -16.75 26.12
C GLU A 20 -10.81 -17.43 27.48
N ASP A 21 -11.92 -17.14 28.18
CA ASP A 21 -12.23 -17.71 29.49
C ASP A 21 -11.03 -17.59 30.48
N LYS A 22 -10.38 -16.42 30.45
CA LYS A 22 -9.16 -16.05 31.23
C LYS A 22 -7.89 -16.81 30.86
N GLN A 23 -7.88 -17.59 29.79
CA GLN A 23 -6.68 -18.23 29.25
C GLN A 23 -6.12 -17.41 28.08
N LEU A 24 -4.80 -17.24 28.05
CA LEU A 24 -4.11 -16.57 26.95
C LEU A 24 -4.21 -17.40 25.67
N VAL A 25 -4.85 -16.86 24.64
CA VAL A 25 -4.95 -17.49 23.33
C VAL A 25 -3.93 -16.88 22.36
N GLU A 26 -3.75 -15.57 22.40
CA GLU A 26 -2.88 -14.86 21.46
C GLU A 26 -2.17 -13.67 22.12
N LEU A 27 -0.90 -13.47 21.77
CA LEU A 27 -0.07 -12.36 22.22
C LEU A 27 0.66 -11.76 21.02
N HIS A 28 0.38 -10.49 20.74
CA HIS A 28 1.09 -9.69 19.76
C HIS A 28 1.90 -8.62 20.46
N LYS A 29 3.18 -8.49 20.09
CA LYS A 29 4.08 -7.45 20.60
C LYS A 29 4.55 -6.61 19.43
N GLU A 30 4.28 -5.31 19.45
CA GLU A 30 4.70 -4.37 18.42
C GLU A 30 5.67 -3.34 19.01
N LYS A 31 6.87 -3.19 18.43
CA LYS A 31 7.78 -2.12 18.86
C LYS A 31 7.37 -0.79 18.22
N THR A 32 7.22 0.26 19.04
CA THR A 32 6.76 1.60 18.61
C THR A 32 7.73 2.31 17.64
N ASN A 33 8.94 1.78 17.47
CA ASN A 33 9.99 2.37 16.63
C ASN A 33 10.29 1.53 15.37
N ASN A 34 9.31 0.77 14.86
CA ASN A 34 9.50 -0.05 13.67
C ASN A 34 9.44 0.81 12.40
N ASN A 35 10.51 1.57 12.15
CA ASN A 35 10.72 2.16 10.83
C ASN A 35 10.82 1.04 9.78
N TYR A 36 10.25 1.25 8.60
CA TYR A 36 10.19 0.28 7.51
C TYR A 36 9.23 -0.90 7.74
N ALA A 37 8.09 -0.66 8.39
CA ALA A 37 7.03 -1.65 8.53
C ALA A 37 6.38 -1.97 7.17
N VAL A 38 5.86 -3.20 7.00
CA VAL A 38 5.11 -3.58 5.80
C VAL A 38 3.93 -2.61 5.59
N GLY A 39 3.82 -2.07 4.38
CA GLY A 39 2.79 -1.10 4.03
C GLY A 39 3.24 0.36 4.10
N ASP A 40 4.32 0.68 4.83
CA ASP A 40 4.90 2.02 4.84
C ASP A 40 5.27 2.45 3.41
N VAL A 41 4.97 3.70 3.06
CA VAL A 41 5.28 4.29 1.75
C VAL A 41 6.36 5.35 1.91
N TYR A 42 7.40 5.22 1.08
CA TYR A 42 8.56 6.09 1.07
C TYR A 42 8.75 6.72 -0.31
N LEU A 43 9.19 7.98 -0.30
CA LEU A 43 9.82 8.60 -1.46
C LEU A 43 11.31 8.26 -1.41
N GLY A 44 11.75 7.42 -2.34
CA GLY A 44 13.14 6.96 -2.44
C GLY A 44 13.88 7.53 -3.63
N ARG A 45 15.19 7.25 -3.69
CA ARG A 45 16.06 7.59 -4.83
C ARG A 45 16.76 6.34 -5.35
N VAL A 46 16.62 6.05 -6.65
CA VAL A 46 17.33 4.92 -7.28
C VAL A 46 18.83 5.18 -7.23
N LYS A 47 19.58 4.38 -6.45
CA LYS A 47 21.04 4.49 -6.35
C LYS A 47 21.76 3.70 -7.43
N LYS A 48 21.26 2.50 -7.73
CA LYS A 48 21.92 1.59 -8.67
C LYS A 48 20.90 0.74 -9.39
N ILE A 49 21.16 0.47 -10.67
CA ILE A 49 20.43 -0.51 -11.47
C ILE A 49 21.34 -1.70 -11.72
N MET A 50 20.80 -2.91 -11.55
CA MET A 50 21.48 -4.18 -11.78
C MET A 50 20.77 -4.95 -12.90
N PRO A 51 21.18 -4.76 -14.17
CA PRO A 51 20.51 -5.41 -15.31
C PRO A 51 20.52 -6.94 -15.22
N GLY A 52 21.59 -7.54 -14.70
CA GLY A 52 21.70 -8.99 -14.53
C GLY A 52 20.71 -9.58 -13.52
N LEU A 53 20.18 -8.76 -12.60
CA LEU A 53 19.12 -9.15 -11.66
C LEU A 53 17.74 -8.64 -12.07
N ASN A 54 17.65 -7.91 -13.19
CA ASN A 54 16.49 -7.13 -13.59
C ASN A 54 15.89 -6.32 -12.42
N ALA A 55 16.76 -5.65 -11.64
CA ALA A 55 16.39 -5.01 -10.38
C ALA A 55 17.11 -3.67 -10.18
N ALA A 56 16.63 -2.89 -9.22
CA ALA A 56 17.21 -1.65 -8.76
C ALA A 56 17.39 -1.64 -7.23
N PHE A 57 18.41 -0.93 -6.77
CA PHE A 57 18.63 -0.59 -5.38
C PHE A 57 18.20 0.85 -5.14
N VAL A 58 17.29 1.05 -4.18
CA VAL A 58 16.65 2.33 -3.90
C VAL A 58 17.01 2.77 -2.49
N ASP A 59 17.50 3.98 -2.36
CA ASP A 59 17.68 4.62 -1.06
C ASP A 59 16.33 5.04 -0.50
N VAL A 60 15.96 4.46 0.64
CA VAL A 60 14.76 4.80 1.42
C VAL A 60 15.13 5.29 2.82
N GLY A 61 16.43 5.52 3.10
CA GLY A 61 16.94 5.99 4.39
C GLY A 61 17.34 4.87 5.36
N TYR A 62 17.26 3.61 4.96
CA TYR A 62 17.78 2.48 5.74
C TYR A 62 19.28 2.30 5.52
N GLU A 63 19.99 1.69 6.48
CA GLU A 63 21.45 1.47 6.39
C GLU A 63 21.87 0.68 5.13
N LYS A 64 20.96 -0.15 4.61
CA LYS A 64 21.12 -0.90 3.36
C LYS A 64 20.04 -0.48 2.38
N ASP A 65 20.44 -0.26 1.14
CA ASP A 65 19.50 0.11 0.08
C ASP A 65 18.41 -0.97 -0.09
N ALA A 66 17.19 -0.50 -0.34
CA ALA A 66 16.03 -1.35 -0.55
C ALA A 66 16.10 -2.03 -1.93
N PHE A 67 15.62 -3.27 -2.01
CA PHE A 67 15.64 -4.05 -3.24
C PHE A 67 14.29 -3.97 -3.96
N LEU A 68 14.31 -3.52 -5.23
CA LEU A 68 13.15 -3.41 -6.12
C LEU A 68 13.37 -4.25 -7.38
N HIS A 69 12.63 -5.34 -7.53
CA HIS A 69 12.68 -6.17 -8.74
C HIS A 69 11.75 -5.62 -9.84
N TYR A 70 12.02 -5.89 -11.11
CA TYR A 70 11.19 -5.44 -12.24
C TYR A 70 9.71 -5.81 -12.09
N LEU A 71 9.43 -7.05 -11.67
CA LEU A 71 8.06 -7.52 -11.45
C LEU A 71 7.35 -6.81 -10.29
N ASP A 72 8.11 -6.23 -9.35
CA ASP A 72 7.57 -5.46 -8.24
C ASP A 72 7.32 -3.99 -8.63
N LEU A 73 7.61 -3.57 -9.88
CA LEU A 73 7.21 -2.24 -10.37
C LEU A 73 5.71 -2.13 -10.59
N GLY A 74 5.09 -3.24 -10.99
CA GLY A 74 3.71 -3.26 -11.48
C GLY A 74 3.52 -2.65 -12.86
N PRO A 75 2.43 -2.98 -13.56
CA PRO A 75 2.16 -2.46 -14.90
C PRO A 75 2.00 -0.93 -14.90
N GLN A 76 1.44 -0.36 -13.83
CA GLN A 76 1.06 1.06 -13.73
C GLN A 76 2.21 2.00 -13.35
N ILE A 77 3.46 1.52 -13.25
CA ILE A 77 4.61 2.32 -12.79
C ILE A 77 4.80 3.63 -13.55
N ARG A 78 4.50 3.67 -14.86
CA ARG A 78 4.60 4.90 -15.66
C ARG A 78 3.62 5.97 -15.17
N SER A 79 2.38 5.58 -14.88
CA SER A 79 1.35 6.44 -14.28
C SER A 79 1.78 6.93 -12.92
N LEU A 80 2.27 6.04 -12.06
CA LEU A 80 2.77 6.40 -10.73
C LEU A 80 3.93 7.41 -10.81
N ASN A 81 4.92 7.17 -11.66
CA ASN A 81 6.07 8.07 -11.82
C ASN A 81 5.65 9.45 -12.33
N LYS A 82 4.75 9.51 -13.31
CA LYS A 82 4.20 10.78 -13.81
C LYS A 82 3.44 11.51 -12.70
N TYR A 83 2.55 10.82 -12.01
CA TYR A 83 1.76 11.39 -10.92
C TYR A 83 2.63 11.89 -9.77
N THR A 84 3.64 11.11 -9.36
CA THR A 84 4.61 11.48 -8.32
C THR A 84 5.37 12.73 -8.70
N LYS A 85 5.85 12.85 -9.95
CA LYS A 85 6.52 14.07 -10.43
C LYS A 85 5.61 15.30 -10.43
N LEU A 86 4.33 15.12 -10.77
CA LEU A 86 3.34 16.20 -10.69
C LEU A 86 3.08 16.60 -9.24
N ALA A 87 2.96 15.64 -8.33
CA ALA A 87 2.74 15.91 -6.90
C ALA A 87 3.94 16.59 -6.22
N LEU A 88 5.16 16.26 -6.63
CA LEU A 88 6.39 16.87 -6.11
C LEU A 88 6.55 18.34 -6.53
N ASN A 89 6.24 18.66 -7.79
CA ASN A 89 6.51 19.98 -8.39
C ASN A 89 5.28 20.89 -8.49
N GLY A 90 4.08 20.30 -8.43
CA GLY A 90 2.81 20.99 -8.67
C GLY A 90 2.11 21.39 -7.38
N LYS A 91 1.13 22.29 -7.49
CA LYS A 91 0.24 22.60 -6.36
C LYS A 91 -0.63 21.36 -6.07
N PRO A 92 -0.70 20.86 -4.82
CA PRO A 92 -1.45 19.65 -4.47
C PRO A 92 -2.90 19.65 -4.98
N ALA A 93 -3.55 20.81 -4.96
CA ALA A 93 -4.94 20.98 -5.41
C ALA A 93 -5.18 20.74 -6.91
N GLN A 94 -4.13 20.69 -7.74
CA GLN A 94 -4.24 20.45 -9.19
C GLN A 94 -3.98 18.99 -9.58
N VAL A 95 -3.42 18.18 -8.68
CA VAL A 95 -3.09 16.78 -8.95
C VAL A 95 -4.17 15.90 -8.33
N THR A 96 -5.31 15.80 -9.02
CA THR A 96 -6.42 14.94 -8.63
C THR A 96 -6.46 13.68 -9.47
N MET A 97 -6.84 12.57 -8.85
CA MET A 97 -6.91 11.28 -9.53
C MET A 97 -8.02 11.25 -10.60
N ASP A 98 -9.12 11.97 -10.39
CA ASP A 98 -10.27 11.99 -11.32
C ASP A 98 -9.93 12.53 -12.71
N ASN A 99 -9.04 13.52 -12.79
CA ASN A 99 -8.63 14.14 -14.06
C ASN A 99 -7.30 13.62 -14.58
N PHE A 100 -6.68 12.67 -13.87
CA PHE A 100 -5.37 12.14 -14.25
C PHE A 100 -5.50 11.16 -15.42
N ARG A 101 -4.85 11.46 -16.55
CA ARG A 101 -4.74 10.53 -17.67
C ARG A 101 -3.63 9.52 -17.41
N LEU A 102 -4.03 8.26 -17.28
CA LEU A 102 -3.13 7.12 -17.14
C LEU A 102 -2.19 6.98 -18.35
N GLU A 103 -0.96 6.58 -18.04
CA GLU A 103 0.05 6.18 -19.03
C GLU A 103 -0.14 4.73 -19.44
N GLN A 104 0.48 4.33 -20.55
CA GLN A 104 0.47 2.93 -21.00
C GLN A 104 1.18 2.03 -19.99
N ASP A 105 0.62 0.85 -19.74
CA ASP A 105 1.23 -0.17 -18.88
C ASP A 105 2.59 -0.64 -19.42
N ILE A 106 3.50 -0.99 -18.52
CA ILE A 106 4.75 -1.67 -18.90
C ILE A 106 4.51 -3.14 -19.26
N GLU A 107 5.38 -3.69 -20.11
CA GLU A 107 5.35 -5.11 -20.46
C GLU A 107 5.86 -5.98 -19.30
N LYS A 108 5.24 -7.13 -19.05
CA LYS A 108 5.67 -8.04 -17.95
C LYS A 108 7.05 -8.64 -18.16
N THR A 109 7.50 -8.75 -19.41
CA THR A 109 8.78 -9.35 -19.82
C THR A 109 9.86 -8.30 -20.11
N GLY A 110 9.63 -7.04 -19.77
CA GLY A 110 10.57 -5.96 -20.03
C GLY A 110 11.79 -5.94 -19.09
N LYS A 111 12.61 -4.90 -19.26
CA LYS A 111 13.84 -4.70 -18.48
C LYS A 111 13.75 -3.45 -17.60
N ILE A 112 14.28 -3.55 -16.39
CA ILE A 112 14.33 -2.45 -15.40
C ILE A 112 14.99 -1.19 -15.97
N THR A 113 16.00 -1.34 -16.83
CA THR A 113 16.73 -0.26 -17.49
C THR A 113 15.89 0.54 -18.48
N GLN A 114 14.75 0.01 -18.92
CA GLN A 114 13.82 0.70 -19.82
C GLN A 114 12.81 1.57 -19.04
N VAL A 115 12.69 1.35 -17.73
CA VAL A 115 11.64 1.98 -16.90
C VAL A 115 12.24 2.92 -15.86
N LEU A 116 13.38 2.54 -15.28
CA LEU A 116 14.07 3.33 -14.25
C LEU A 116 15.44 3.80 -14.73
N ALA A 117 15.87 4.92 -14.17
CA ALA A 117 17.20 5.49 -14.33
C ALA A 117 17.83 5.73 -12.96
N THR A 118 19.16 5.64 -12.87
CA THR A 118 19.89 6.02 -11.66
C THR A 118 19.64 7.50 -11.33
N GLY A 119 19.46 7.80 -10.05
CA GLY A 119 19.15 9.13 -9.53
C GLY A 119 17.67 9.49 -9.56
N ALA A 120 16.82 8.70 -10.25
CA ALA A 120 15.37 8.93 -10.31
C ALA A 120 14.73 8.85 -8.92
N GLN A 121 13.78 9.74 -8.66
CA GLN A 121 12.93 9.68 -7.48
C GLN A 121 11.75 8.75 -7.75
N ILE A 122 11.40 7.91 -6.78
CA ILE A 122 10.37 6.88 -6.95
C ILE A 122 9.59 6.70 -5.66
N LEU A 123 8.26 6.60 -5.77
CA LEU A 123 7.40 6.23 -4.66
C LEU A 123 7.37 4.71 -4.54
N VAL A 124 7.63 4.21 -3.34
CA VAL A 124 7.76 2.77 -3.08
C VAL A 124 7.08 2.41 -1.76
N GLN A 125 6.51 1.21 -1.70
CA GLN A 125 5.90 0.63 -0.51
C GLN A 125 6.76 -0.52 0.00
N ILE A 126 6.94 -0.60 1.32
CA ILE A 126 7.63 -1.74 1.93
C ILE A 126 6.76 -2.99 1.76
N ALA A 127 7.27 -3.96 1.01
CA ALA A 127 6.63 -5.26 0.81
C ALA A 127 7.15 -6.31 1.82
N LYS A 128 8.41 -6.20 2.24
CA LYS A 128 8.99 -6.99 3.33
C LYS A 128 9.91 -6.13 4.17
N GLU A 129 9.75 -6.23 5.49
CA GLU A 129 10.64 -5.65 6.49
C GLU A 129 12.10 -6.08 6.26
N PRO A 130 13.08 -5.23 6.64
CA PRO A 130 14.49 -5.60 6.58
C PRO A 130 14.78 -6.80 7.47
N ILE A 131 15.70 -7.67 7.05
CA ILE A 131 16.09 -8.86 7.81
C ILE A 131 17.61 -8.89 7.95
N SER A 132 18.09 -8.78 9.18
CA SER A 132 19.52 -8.83 9.51
C SER A 132 20.31 -7.82 8.66
N THR A 133 21.19 -8.29 7.78
CA THR A 133 22.05 -7.46 6.92
C THR A 133 21.42 -7.08 5.57
N LYS A 134 20.18 -7.51 5.29
CA LYS A 134 19.47 -7.20 4.05
C LYS A 134 18.52 -6.02 4.27
N GLY A 135 18.58 -5.05 3.36
CA GLY A 135 17.61 -3.95 3.29
C GLY A 135 16.19 -4.47 2.98
N PRO A 136 15.17 -3.62 3.14
CA PRO A 136 13.79 -4.02 2.89
C PRO A 136 13.55 -4.38 1.42
N ARG A 137 12.58 -5.27 1.16
CA ARG A 137 12.04 -5.46 -0.19
C ARG A 137 10.90 -4.48 -0.39
N ILE A 138 10.91 -3.81 -1.53
CA ILE A 138 9.95 -2.78 -1.86
C ILE A 138 9.21 -3.10 -3.16
N SER A 139 8.05 -2.48 -3.32
CA SER A 139 7.21 -2.53 -4.51
C SER A 139 6.79 -1.12 -4.92
N SER A 140 6.56 -0.89 -6.19
CA SER A 140 5.89 0.32 -6.68
C SER A 140 4.40 0.09 -6.97
N GLU A 141 3.88 -1.11 -6.72
CA GLU A 141 2.45 -1.38 -6.68
C GLU A 141 1.87 -0.92 -5.34
N ILE A 142 1.73 0.41 -5.18
CA ILE A 142 1.18 1.00 -3.97
C ILE A 142 -0.25 0.50 -3.77
N SER A 143 -0.55 0.01 -2.57
CA SER A 143 -1.90 -0.38 -2.19
C SER A 143 -2.19 -0.06 -0.73
N PHE A 144 -3.46 0.20 -0.41
CA PHE A 144 -3.89 0.40 0.96
C PHE A 144 -4.99 -0.59 1.30
N ALA A 145 -4.77 -1.37 2.36
CA ALA A 145 -5.76 -2.32 2.83
C ALA A 145 -6.67 -1.66 3.88
N GLY A 146 -7.96 -1.71 3.62
CA GLY A 146 -9.02 -1.43 4.58
C GLY A 146 -9.58 -2.73 5.15
N ARG A 147 -10.66 -2.64 5.92
CA ARG A 147 -11.27 -3.82 6.56
C ARG A 147 -11.88 -4.76 5.53
N TYR A 148 -12.58 -4.20 4.55
CA TYR A 148 -13.35 -4.93 3.54
C TYR A 148 -12.72 -4.85 2.16
N LEU A 149 -12.00 -3.77 1.87
CA LEU A 149 -11.47 -3.45 0.55
C LEU A 149 -9.96 -3.27 0.59
N VAL A 150 -9.31 -3.39 -0.57
CA VAL A 150 -7.95 -2.92 -0.80
C VAL A 150 -7.99 -1.97 -1.99
N LEU A 151 -7.49 -0.75 -1.80
CA LEU A 151 -7.41 0.27 -2.83
C LEU A 151 -6.08 0.17 -3.57
N VAL A 152 -6.13 0.22 -4.90
CA VAL A 152 -4.95 0.21 -5.78
C VAL A 152 -5.03 1.42 -6.72
N PRO A 153 -4.26 2.49 -6.53
CA PRO A 153 -4.25 3.65 -7.42
C PRO A 153 -3.83 3.29 -8.86
N PHE A 154 -4.18 4.16 -9.81
CA PHE A 154 -3.85 4.04 -11.25
C PHE A 154 -4.42 2.82 -11.98
N SER A 155 -5.42 2.17 -11.39
CA SER A 155 -6.11 1.01 -11.98
C SER A 155 -7.60 1.31 -12.08
N SER A 156 -8.33 0.63 -12.95
CA SER A 156 -9.80 0.68 -12.98
C SER A 156 -10.44 -0.66 -12.61
N ARG A 157 -9.62 -1.66 -12.28
CA ARG A 157 -10.05 -3.04 -12.10
C ARG A 157 -10.73 -3.25 -10.74
N ILE A 158 -11.87 -3.93 -10.76
CA ILE A 158 -12.49 -4.50 -9.55
C ILE A 158 -12.18 -6.00 -9.52
N SER A 159 -11.50 -6.44 -8.47
CA SER A 159 -11.17 -7.84 -8.22
C SER A 159 -11.86 -8.34 -6.96
N ILE A 160 -12.17 -9.63 -6.89
CA ILE A 160 -12.88 -10.21 -5.74
C ILE A 160 -12.08 -11.41 -5.24
N SER A 161 -11.93 -11.50 -3.92
CA SER A 161 -11.28 -12.64 -3.26
C SER A 161 -11.78 -13.98 -3.81
N GLN A 162 -10.85 -14.89 -4.08
CA GLN A 162 -11.17 -16.24 -4.58
C GLN A 162 -11.87 -17.10 -3.52
N LYS A 163 -11.81 -16.70 -2.24
CA LYS A 163 -12.49 -17.39 -1.14
C LYS A 163 -14.01 -17.15 -1.15
N ILE A 164 -14.49 -16.07 -1.77
CA ILE A 164 -15.93 -15.82 -1.97
C ILE A 164 -16.40 -16.71 -3.12
N ARG A 165 -17.08 -17.82 -2.80
CA ARG A 165 -17.48 -18.84 -3.79
C ARG A 165 -18.82 -18.55 -4.45
N SER A 166 -19.75 -17.93 -3.74
CA SER A 166 -21.09 -17.63 -4.27
C SER A 166 -21.00 -16.64 -5.44
N SER A 167 -21.41 -17.08 -6.63
CA SER A 167 -21.44 -16.24 -7.83
C SER A 167 -22.40 -15.06 -7.66
N GLU A 168 -23.51 -15.28 -6.98
CA GLU A 168 -24.51 -14.25 -6.68
C GLU A 168 -23.92 -13.14 -5.82
N GLU A 169 -23.22 -13.51 -4.75
CA GLU A 169 -22.57 -12.54 -3.85
C GLU A 169 -21.44 -11.79 -4.55
N ARG A 170 -20.63 -12.49 -5.35
CA ARG A 170 -19.59 -11.85 -6.18
C ARG A 170 -20.17 -10.81 -7.11
N ASN A 171 -21.29 -11.11 -7.77
CA ASN A 171 -21.96 -10.18 -8.67
C ASN A 171 -22.57 -9.00 -7.90
N ARG A 172 -23.18 -9.23 -6.73
CA ARG A 172 -23.70 -8.19 -5.86
C ARG A 172 -22.60 -7.22 -5.43
N LEU A 173 -21.51 -7.73 -4.84
CA LEU A 173 -20.37 -6.94 -4.37
C LEU A 173 -19.72 -6.15 -5.53
N LYS A 174 -19.54 -6.77 -6.70
CA LYS A 174 -19.00 -6.09 -7.89
C LYS A 174 -19.88 -4.90 -8.28
N ARG A 175 -21.20 -5.07 -8.34
CA ARG A 175 -22.14 -3.99 -8.71
C ARG A 175 -22.12 -2.86 -7.69
N LEU A 176 -22.10 -3.18 -6.40
CA LEU A 176 -22.02 -2.18 -5.33
C LEU A 176 -20.75 -1.34 -5.46
N ILE A 177 -19.58 -1.98 -5.52
CA ILE A 177 -18.31 -1.26 -5.63
C ILE A 177 -18.24 -0.47 -6.95
N GLN A 178 -18.72 -1.03 -8.06
CA GLN A 178 -18.73 -0.32 -9.34
C GLN A 178 -19.54 0.99 -9.30
N SER A 179 -20.58 1.06 -8.46
CA SER A 179 -21.43 2.26 -8.34
C SER A 179 -20.81 3.39 -7.50
N ILE A 180 -19.88 3.07 -6.60
CA ILE A 180 -19.29 4.04 -5.65
C ILE A 180 -17.80 4.32 -5.91
N LYS A 181 -17.13 3.48 -6.70
CA LYS A 181 -15.68 3.58 -6.93
C LYS A 181 -15.33 4.80 -7.78
N PRO A 182 -14.42 5.68 -7.32
CA PRO A 182 -13.96 6.81 -8.12
C PRO A 182 -13.12 6.36 -9.33
N ASN A 183 -12.87 7.29 -10.24
CA ASN A 183 -12.07 7.02 -11.43
C ASN A 183 -10.61 6.72 -11.05
N ASN A 184 -9.92 5.94 -11.90
CA ASN A 184 -8.50 5.60 -11.75
C ASN A 184 -8.08 4.92 -10.42
N TYR A 185 -9.03 4.43 -9.62
CA TYR A 185 -8.77 3.49 -8.53
C TYR A 185 -9.22 2.08 -8.85
N GLY A 186 -8.36 1.10 -8.65
CA GLY A 186 -8.71 -0.31 -8.59
C GLY A 186 -9.12 -0.67 -7.17
N VAL A 187 -9.98 -1.69 -7.04
CA VAL A 187 -10.45 -2.18 -5.74
C VAL A 187 -10.39 -3.70 -5.72
N ILE A 188 -9.85 -4.26 -4.64
CA ILE A 188 -9.90 -5.70 -4.35
C ILE A 188 -10.84 -5.91 -3.17
N ILE A 189 -11.89 -6.71 -3.37
CA ILE A 189 -12.88 -7.03 -2.36
C ILE A 189 -12.39 -8.22 -1.52
N ARG A 190 -12.20 -8.02 -0.21
CA ARG A 190 -11.72 -9.03 0.74
C ARG A 190 -12.87 -9.96 1.15
N THR A 191 -12.52 -11.14 1.68
CA THR A 191 -13.51 -12.13 2.15
C THR A 191 -14.42 -11.60 3.26
N VAL A 192 -13.92 -10.70 4.11
CA VAL A 192 -14.69 -10.11 5.22
C VAL A 192 -15.81 -9.18 4.71
N ALA A 193 -15.81 -8.82 3.42
CA ALA A 193 -16.85 -8.01 2.79
C ALA A 193 -18.14 -8.80 2.47
N GLU A 194 -18.12 -10.13 2.56
CA GLU A 194 -19.31 -10.95 2.30
C GLU A 194 -20.51 -10.51 3.15
N ASN A 195 -21.67 -10.40 2.51
CA ASN A 195 -22.95 -9.97 3.11
C ASN A 195 -22.96 -8.55 3.69
N LYS A 196 -21.90 -7.75 3.46
CA LYS A 196 -21.83 -6.37 3.95
C LYS A 196 -22.71 -5.44 3.14
N LYS A 197 -23.23 -4.41 3.83
CA LYS A 197 -24.08 -3.37 3.24
C LYS A 197 -23.21 -2.34 2.52
N VAL A 198 -23.79 -1.67 1.53
CA VAL A 198 -23.08 -0.64 0.75
C VAL A 198 -22.50 0.48 1.62
N ALA A 199 -23.18 0.86 2.70
CA ALA A 199 -22.71 1.92 3.60
C ALA A 199 -21.37 1.58 4.29
N GLU A 200 -21.19 0.32 4.71
CA GLU A 200 -19.92 -0.14 5.32
C GLU A 200 -18.79 -0.14 4.28
N LEU A 201 -19.09 -0.58 3.05
CA LEU A 201 -18.13 -0.62 1.95
C LEU A 201 -17.74 0.78 1.44
N ASP A 202 -18.70 1.71 1.38
CA ASP A 202 -18.47 3.11 1.00
C ASP A 202 -17.61 3.84 2.03
N ALA A 203 -17.90 3.65 3.33
CA ALA A 203 -17.08 4.21 4.39
C ALA A 203 -15.62 3.72 4.33
N ASP A 204 -15.41 2.41 4.17
CA ASP A 204 -14.07 1.81 4.01
C ASP A 204 -13.36 2.34 2.76
N LEU A 205 -14.07 2.41 1.63
CA LEU A 205 -13.52 2.93 0.38
C LEU A 205 -13.08 4.40 0.48
N ARG A 206 -13.94 5.26 1.05
CA ARG A 206 -13.63 6.69 1.25
C ARG A 206 -12.41 6.89 2.13
N ALA A 207 -12.30 6.13 3.23
CA ALA A 207 -11.14 6.20 4.12
C ALA A 207 -9.84 5.84 3.38
N LEU A 208 -9.88 4.84 2.49
CA LEU A 208 -8.73 4.44 1.67
C LEU A 208 -8.36 5.50 0.63
N VAL A 209 -9.36 6.11 -0.03
CA VAL A 209 -9.15 7.18 -1.00
C VAL A 209 -8.54 8.40 -0.31
N GLU A 210 -9.07 8.80 0.84
CA GLU A 210 -8.54 9.89 1.65
C GLU A 210 -7.08 9.60 2.09
N LYS A 211 -6.76 8.35 2.46
CA LYS A 211 -5.39 7.94 2.78
C LYS A 211 -4.42 8.16 1.61
N TRP A 212 -4.83 7.83 0.39
CA TRP A 212 -4.05 8.09 -0.81
C TRP A 212 -3.92 9.60 -1.11
N GLU A 213 -5.00 10.37 -0.97
CA GLU A 213 -4.97 11.81 -1.19
C GLU A 213 -4.03 12.50 -0.19
N LYS A 214 -4.06 12.10 1.08
CA LYS A 214 -3.09 12.55 2.10
C LYS A 214 -1.65 12.20 1.72
N THR A 215 -1.43 11.01 1.16
CA THR A 215 -0.11 10.61 0.63
C THR A 215 0.34 11.57 -0.46
N THR A 216 -0.55 11.95 -1.38
CA THR A 216 -0.26 12.91 -2.46
C THR A 216 0.07 14.30 -1.91
N GLN A 217 -0.68 14.78 -0.92
CA GLN A 217 -0.44 16.09 -0.31
C GLN A 217 0.94 16.17 0.36
N LYS A 218 1.35 15.09 1.05
CA LYS A 218 2.66 15.01 1.70
C LYS A 218 3.84 14.93 0.73
N LEU A 219 3.61 14.55 -0.53
CA LEU A 219 4.68 14.53 -1.55
C LEU A 219 5.13 15.92 -1.95
N HIS A 220 4.31 16.95 -1.78
CA HIS A 220 4.69 18.31 -2.15
C HIS A 220 5.90 18.78 -1.34
N ASN A 221 6.98 19.15 -2.04
CA ASN A 221 8.28 19.51 -1.48
C ASN A 221 9.02 18.39 -0.70
N ALA A 222 8.52 17.15 -0.69
CA ALA A 222 9.22 16.03 -0.09
C ALA A 222 10.57 15.76 -0.78
N LYS A 223 11.58 15.35 -0.01
CA LYS A 223 12.92 15.07 -0.54
C LYS A 223 13.37 13.68 -0.13
N PRO A 224 13.71 12.79 -1.09
CA PRO A 224 14.15 11.45 -0.74
C PRO A 224 15.51 11.47 -0.02
N PRO A 225 15.75 10.56 0.94
CA PRO A 225 14.80 9.56 1.42
C PRO A 225 13.82 10.13 2.47
N GLU A 226 12.52 9.91 2.28
CA GLU A 226 11.49 10.40 3.21
C GLU A 226 10.32 9.42 3.33
N LYS A 227 9.87 9.16 4.56
CA LYS A 227 8.64 8.39 4.81
C LYS A 227 7.44 9.31 4.55
N ILE A 228 6.60 8.94 3.60
CA ILE A 228 5.41 9.74 3.24
C ILE A 228 4.22 9.35 4.11
N ILE A 229 3.97 8.06 4.26
CA ILE A 229 2.91 7.56 5.13
C ILE A 229 3.35 6.26 5.79
N SER A 230 3.04 6.12 7.08
CA SER A 230 3.15 4.84 7.76
C SER A 230 1.87 4.04 7.56
N GLU A 231 2.01 2.71 7.47
CA GLU A 231 0.85 1.86 7.71
C GLU A 231 0.43 2.04 9.18
N LEU A 232 -0.85 2.34 9.43
CA LEU A 232 -1.36 2.42 10.80
C LEU A 232 -1.24 1.02 11.44
N ASP A 233 -0.83 0.99 12.71
CA ASP A 233 -0.46 -0.20 13.49
C ASP A 233 -1.41 -1.39 13.29
N ARG A 234 -0.87 -2.62 13.37
CA ARG A 234 -1.61 -3.87 13.11
C ARG A 234 -2.80 -4.06 14.06
N THR A 235 -2.89 -3.25 15.13
CA THR A 235 -4.08 -3.07 15.98
C THR A 235 -5.39 -2.97 15.18
N SER A 236 -5.42 -2.21 14.07
CA SER A 236 -6.63 -2.03 13.25
C SER A 236 -6.95 -3.26 12.38
N ALA A 237 -5.99 -4.15 12.15
CA ALA A 237 -6.19 -5.41 11.44
C ALA A 237 -6.66 -6.53 12.37
N ILE A 238 -6.46 -6.38 13.68
CA ILE A 238 -6.87 -7.33 14.73
C ILE A 238 -8.30 -7.02 15.24
N LEU A 239 -8.77 -5.77 15.15
CA LEU A 239 -10.11 -5.29 15.57
C LEU A 239 -11.19 -5.35 14.47
#